data_AF-A0A2N1ZC72-F1
#
_entry.id   AF-A0A2N1ZC72-F1
#
_cell.length_a   1.000
_cell.length_b   1.000
_cell.length_c   1.000
_cell.angle_alpha   90.00
_cell.angle_beta   90.00
_cell.angle_gamma   90.00
#
_symmetry.space_group_name_H-M   'P 1'
#
loop_
_entity.id
_entity.type
_entity.pdbx_description
1 polymer ?
#
loop_
_entity_poly.entity_id
_entity_poly.type
_entity_poly.pdbx_seq_one_letter_code
_entity_poly.pdbx_strand_id
1 'polypeptide(L)'
;MLPTLNSRWTWLCASLLLAGCSTSGTLQEVVAPRIERELLSQNVHIDVGDNLVMSQPHRSLRVTEQFLYRVTELGPKGEQLSQRDEYQTLPWSNRPVQVIAGTFATELQTDLDGLVRLNLLNDGFIELDYDNLRAIQLVVTASAGVRSEVNLLIPRELRGKLHEAVALIYDNLEEDDVDQWAYRVQRLAELNLEEESNQLENMLILLTTGDPQLQGEFIHALEINQRP
;
A
#
# COMPACT_ATOMS: atom_id res chain seq x y z
N MET A 1 98.25 19.79 -6.54
CA MET A 1 98.04 20.04 -7.98
C MET A 1 96.70 20.76 -8.15
N LEU A 2 96.67 21.84 -8.91
CA LEU A 2 95.46 22.49 -9.49
C LEU A 2 95.62 22.41 -11.01
N PRO A 3 94.60 21.96 -11.76
CA PRO A 3 93.74 22.87 -12.57
C PRO A 3 92.28 22.35 -12.73
N THR A 4 91.27 23.03 -13.32
CA THR A 4 90.93 24.45 -13.61
C THR A 4 89.43 24.57 -13.97
N LEU A 5 88.83 25.74 -13.73
CA LEU A 5 87.71 26.39 -14.46
C LEU A 5 86.52 25.57 -15.04
N ASN A 6 85.29 25.94 -14.64
CA ASN A 6 84.21 26.51 -15.48
C ASN A 6 82.87 26.52 -14.70
N SER A 7 81.82 27.30 -15.02
CA SER A 7 81.71 28.56 -15.78
C SER A 7 80.41 29.27 -15.35
N ARG A 8 80.36 30.58 -15.57
CA ARG A 8 79.27 31.54 -15.36
C ARG A 8 77.87 31.05 -15.79
N TRP A 9 76.83 31.42 -15.03
CA TRP A 9 75.80 32.35 -15.54
C TRP A 9 74.90 32.94 -14.45
N THR A 10 74.67 34.25 -14.57
CA THR A 10 73.72 35.06 -13.78
C THR A 10 72.43 35.25 -14.57
N TRP A 11 71.26 35.02 -13.96
CA TRP A 11 69.99 35.53 -14.47
C TRP A 11 69.22 36.22 -13.34
N LEU A 12 68.96 37.52 -13.50
CA LEU A 12 67.94 38.23 -12.73
C LEU A 12 66.56 37.83 -13.26
N CYS A 13 65.61 37.59 -12.35
CA CYS A 13 64.19 37.76 -12.64
C CYS A 13 63.57 38.59 -11.53
N ALA A 14 63.17 39.82 -11.87
CA ALA A 14 62.36 40.67 -11.01
C ALA A 14 60.91 40.64 -11.49
N SER A 15 59.95 40.39 -10.60
CA SER A 15 58.54 40.69 -10.86
C SER A 15 57.67 40.75 -9.59
N LEU A 16 57.04 41.92 -9.41
CA LEU A 16 55.65 42.09 -8.98
C LEU A 16 55.21 41.54 -7.61
N LEU A 17 55.39 42.37 -6.58
CA LEU A 17 54.50 42.36 -5.41
C LEU A 17 53.14 42.96 -5.79
N LEU A 18 52.17 42.12 -6.15
CA LEU A 18 50.77 42.52 -6.20
C LEU A 18 50.21 42.52 -4.77
N ALA A 19 50.19 43.70 -4.14
CA ALA A 19 49.45 43.94 -2.91
C ALA A 19 47.94 43.93 -3.21
N GLY A 20 47.36 42.73 -3.30
CA GLY A 20 45.92 42.56 -3.36
C GLY A 20 45.31 42.98 -2.02
N CYS A 21 44.58 44.08 -1.99
CA CYS A 21 43.73 44.41 -0.85
C CYS A 21 42.63 43.36 -0.74
N SER A 22 42.85 42.33 0.07
CA SER A 22 41.77 41.48 0.56
C SER A 22 40.87 42.34 1.43
N THR A 23 39.80 42.89 0.85
CA THR A 23 38.66 43.33 1.63
C THR A 23 38.14 42.12 2.38
N SER A 24 38.46 42.03 3.67
CA SER A 24 37.83 41.10 4.62
C SER A 24 36.38 41.51 4.79
N GLY A 25 35.58 41.29 3.74
CA GLY A 25 34.14 41.31 3.82
C GLY A 25 33.78 40.23 4.82
N THR A 26 33.34 40.65 6.01
CA THR A 26 32.73 39.76 6.98
C THR A 26 31.53 39.14 6.29
N LEU A 27 31.68 37.91 5.82
CA LEU A 27 30.57 37.03 5.53
C LEU A 27 29.86 36.85 6.86
N GLN A 28 28.87 37.71 7.08
CA GLN A 28 27.99 37.63 8.24
C GLN A 28 27.15 36.38 8.00
N GLU A 29 27.64 35.26 8.53
CA GLU A 29 26.98 33.97 8.45
C GLU A 29 25.59 34.12 9.06
N VAL A 30 24.57 34.20 8.21
CA VAL A 30 23.18 34.29 8.64
C VAL A 30 22.82 32.91 9.16
N VAL A 31 23.13 32.68 10.43
CA VAL A 31 22.75 31.47 11.16
C VAL A 31 21.23 31.38 11.09
N ALA A 32 20.73 30.50 10.25
CA ALA A 32 19.30 30.30 10.05
C ALA A 32 18.65 29.85 11.37
N PRO A 33 17.38 30.24 11.62
CA PRO A 33 16.67 29.79 12.81
C PRO A 33 16.61 28.26 12.84
N ARG A 34 16.89 27.69 14.02
CA ARG A 34 16.90 26.25 14.23
C ARG A 34 15.49 25.80 14.61
N ILE A 35 14.94 24.84 13.87
CA ILE A 35 13.63 24.26 14.14
C ILE A 35 13.80 22.95 14.92
N GLU A 36 13.24 22.89 16.11
CA GLU A 36 13.06 21.65 16.88
C GLU A 36 11.62 21.12 16.73
N ARG A 37 11.47 19.80 16.74
CA ARG A 37 10.16 19.12 16.73
C ARG A 37 10.11 18.08 17.85
N GLU A 38 9.16 18.22 18.75
CA GLU A 38 8.80 17.26 19.79
C GLU A 38 7.48 16.58 19.39
N LEU A 39 7.41 15.26 19.42
CA LEU A 39 6.18 14.52 19.15
C LEU A 39 5.29 14.52 20.42
N LEU A 40 4.12 15.17 20.35
CA LEU A 40 3.17 15.22 21.46
C LEU A 40 2.21 14.01 21.46
N SER A 41 1.74 13.59 20.29
CA SER A 41 0.89 12.41 20.15
C SER A 41 0.97 11.78 18.76
N GLN A 42 0.78 10.46 18.72
CA GLN A 42 0.68 9.64 17.53
C GLN A 42 -0.65 8.87 17.62
N ASN A 43 -1.45 8.89 16.55
CA ASN A 43 -2.68 8.14 16.41
C ASN A 43 -2.65 7.35 15.11
N VAL A 44 -3.40 6.26 15.03
CA VAL A 44 -3.63 5.53 13.78
C VAL A 44 -5.12 5.25 13.62
N HIS A 45 -5.62 5.39 12.40
CA HIS A 45 -7.04 5.26 12.09
C HIS A 45 -7.23 4.33 10.90
N ILE A 46 -8.13 3.35 11.04
CA ILE A 46 -8.64 2.51 9.96
C ILE A 46 -9.99 3.09 9.54
N ASP A 47 -10.01 3.77 8.39
CA ASP A 47 -11.23 4.15 7.71
C ASP A 47 -11.73 2.98 6.87
N VAL A 48 -12.96 2.55 7.15
CA VAL A 48 -13.65 1.49 6.41
C VAL A 48 -14.89 2.01 5.67
N GLY A 49 -15.23 3.29 5.80
CA GLY A 49 -16.53 3.87 5.42
C GLY A 49 -17.66 3.56 6.42
N ASP A 50 -18.79 4.24 6.26
CA ASP A 50 -19.85 4.37 7.29
C ASP A 50 -20.54 3.05 7.71
N ASN A 51 -20.58 2.03 6.85
CA ASN A 51 -21.34 0.80 7.07
C ASN A 51 -20.43 -0.38 7.44
N LEU A 52 -20.32 -0.75 8.71
CA LEU A 52 -19.48 -1.88 9.15
C LEU A 52 -19.90 -3.26 8.60
N VAL A 53 -21.08 -3.41 8.00
CA VAL A 53 -21.55 -4.67 7.40
C VAL A 53 -20.95 -4.84 6.00
N MET A 54 -20.39 -6.00 5.70
CA MET A 54 -19.97 -6.37 4.33
C MET A 54 -21.16 -6.87 3.52
N SER A 55 -21.45 -6.22 2.39
CA SER A 55 -22.46 -6.66 1.42
C SER A 55 -21.89 -7.49 0.26
N GLN A 56 -20.56 -7.45 0.08
CA GLN A 56 -19.81 -8.16 -0.96
C GLN A 56 -18.58 -8.85 -0.36
N PRO A 57 -17.98 -9.85 -1.06
CA PRO A 57 -16.76 -10.53 -0.61
C PRO A 57 -15.56 -9.62 -0.40
N HIS A 58 -15.54 -8.47 -1.06
CA HIS A 58 -14.43 -7.54 -1.07
C HIS A 58 -14.74 -6.20 -0.41
N ARG A 59 -13.73 -5.58 0.21
CA ARG A 59 -13.81 -4.24 0.80
C ARG A 59 -12.48 -3.51 0.74
N SER A 60 -12.50 -2.29 0.20
CA SER A 60 -11.38 -1.36 0.26
C SER A 60 -11.39 -0.59 1.58
N LEU A 61 -10.21 -0.39 2.16
CA LEU A 61 -9.99 0.17 3.49
C LEU A 61 -8.83 1.15 3.38
N ARG A 62 -8.87 2.28 4.10
CA ARG A 62 -7.74 3.23 4.17
C ARG A 62 -7.21 3.32 5.58
N VAL A 63 -5.91 3.17 5.75
CA VAL A 63 -5.23 3.37 7.03
C VAL A 63 -4.39 4.64 6.97
N THR A 64 -4.55 5.50 7.97
CA THR A 64 -3.77 6.74 8.12
C THR A 64 -3.13 6.83 9.49
N GLU A 65 -1.95 7.45 9.55
CA GLU A 65 -1.22 7.74 10.78
C GLU A 65 -1.19 9.26 10.98
N GLN A 66 -1.54 9.70 12.18
CA GLN A 66 -1.68 11.11 12.53
C GLN A 66 -0.68 11.46 13.62
N PHE A 67 0.05 12.54 13.43
CA PHE A 67 1.06 13.04 14.36
C PHE A 67 0.74 14.49 14.74
N LEU A 68 0.86 14.78 16.04
CA LEU A 68 0.84 16.14 16.56
C LEU A 68 2.24 16.48 17.06
N TYR A 69 2.88 17.45 16.43
CA TYR A 69 4.19 17.95 16.84
C TYR A 69 4.07 19.30 17.54
N ARG A 70 4.92 19.50 18.54
CA ARG A 70 5.30 20.82 19.05
C ARG A 70 6.53 21.27 18.28
N VAL A 71 6.39 22.38 17.58
CA VAL A 71 7.44 22.97 16.74
C VAL A 71 7.94 24.23 17.43
N THR A 72 9.21 24.21 17.82
CA THR A 72 9.87 25.34 18.49
C THR A 72 10.93 25.91 17.56
N GLU A 73 10.86 27.22 17.32
CA GLU A 73 11.85 27.96 16.54
C GLU A 73 12.82 28.65 17.49
N LEU A 74 14.11 28.33 17.35
CA LEU A 74 15.19 28.86 18.16
C LEU A 74 16.06 29.81 17.34
N GLY A 75 16.42 30.94 17.94
CA GLY A 75 17.37 31.88 17.40
C GLY A 75 18.81 31.40 17.49
N PRO A 76 19.78 32.15 16.92
CA PRO A 76 21.18 31.74 16.83
C PRO A 76 21.87 31.49 18.18
N LYS A 77 21.31 31.98 19.30
CA LYS A 77 21.86 31.79 20.65
C LYS A 77 21.05 30.77 21.48
N GLY A 78 20.10 30.07 20.85
CA GLY A 78 19.19 29.13 21.51
C GLY A 78 18.01 29.80 22.22
N GLU A 79 17.79 31.09 22.00
CA GLU A 79 16.60 31.79 22.49
C GLU A 79 15.34 31.32 21.74
N GLN A 80 14.25 31.04 22.45
CA GLN A 80 12.99 30.67 21.80
C GLN A 80 12.37 31.91 21.13
N LEU A 81 12.20 31.84 19.81
CA LEU A 81 11.58 32.88 18.99
C LEU A 81 10.08 32.65 18.82
N SER A 82 9.70 31.41 18.50
CA SER A 82 8.30 31.02 18.31
C SER A 82 8.06 29.57 18.74
N GLN A 83 6.80 29.24 19.01
CA GLN A 83 6.35 27.89 19.31
C GLN A 83 4.92 27.72 18.81
N ARG A 84 4.64 26.62 18.14
CA ARG A 84 3.32 26.26 17.62
C ARG A 84 3.13 24.75 17.64
N ASP A 85 1.88 24.32 17.59
CA ASP A 85 1.57 22.92 17.33
C ASP A 85 1.34 22.72 15.81
N GLU A 86 1.83 21.60 15.25
CA GLU A 86 1.83 21.26 13.82
C GLU A 86 1.24 19.85 13.65
N TYR A 87 0.13 19.74 12.92
CA TYR A 87 -0.56 18.47 12.65
C TYR A 87 -0.07 17.89 11.31
N GLN A 88 0.26 16.61 11.31
CA GLN A 88 0.62 15.85 10.11
C GLN A 88 -0.24 14.60 10.01
N THR A 89 -0.78 14.32 8.82
CA THR A 89 -1.42 13.04 8.51
C THR A 89 -0.64 12.39 7.37
N LEU A 90 -0.28 11.13 7.53
CA LEU A 90 0.44 10.32 6.55
C LEU A 90 -0.39 9.08 6.19
N PRO A 91 -0.29 8.57 4.95
CA PRO A 91 -0.77 7.23 4.65
C PRO A 91 0.01 6.19 5.46
N TRP A 92 -0.64 5.11 5.85
CA TRP A 92 0.02 3.91 6.40
C TRP A 92 0.74 3.18 5.26
N SER A 93 1.76 3.80 4.68
CA SER A 93 2.35 3.41 3.40
C SER A 93 3.17 2.12 3.52
N ASN A 94 2.87 1.09 2.70
CA ASN A 94 3.59 -0.20 2.66
C ASN A 94 3.78 -0.86 4.05
N ARG A 95 2.70 -0.98 4.83
CA ARG A 95 2.73 -1.51 6.20
C ARG A 95 1.62 -2.55 6.41
N PRO A 96 1.82 -3.51 7.34
CA PRO A 96 0.85 -4.57 7.58
C PRO A 96 -0.44 -4.04 8.21
N VAL A 97 -1.53 -4.69 7.85
CA VAL A 97 -2.82 -4.72 8.53
C VAL A 97 -3.09 -6.18 8.88
N GLN A 98 -3.17 -6.48 10.18
CA GLN A 98 -3.52 -7.80 10.65
C GLN A 98 -5.02 -8.04 10.45
N VAL A 99 -5.36 -9.21 9.92
CA VAL A 99 -6.73 -9.64 9.63
C VAL A 99 -6.99 -10.91 10.41
N ILE A 100 -8.01 -10.90 11.27
CA ILE A 100 -8.33 -11.98 12.21
C ILE A 100 -9.78 -12.42 12.01
N ALA A 101 -9.98 -13.73 11.84
CA ALA A 101 -11.27 -14.37 11.62
C ALA A 101 -11.39 -15.62 12.52
N GLY A 102 -11.91 -15.43 13.74
CA GLY A 102 -11.95 -16.52 14.73
C GLY A 102 -10.54 -16.95 15.16
N THR A 103 -10.14 -18.16 14.81
CA THR A 103 -8.77 -18.68 15.04
C THR A 103 -7.81 -18.43 13.88
N PHE A 104 -8.32 -18.04 12.71
CA PHE A 104 -7.49 -17.69 11.56
C PHE A 104 -6.92 -16.26 11.73
N ALA A 105 -5.66 -16.08 11.37
CA ALA A 105 -5.01 -14.77 11.34
C ALA A 105 -4.01 -14.69 10.17
N THR A 106 -3.99 -13.56 9.47
CA THR A 106 -3.05 -13.26 8.39
C THR A 106 -2.72 -11.76 8.37
N GLU A 107 -1.82 -11.33 7.49
CA GLU A 107 -1.48 -9.92 7.27
C GLU A 107 -1.68 -9.53 5.81
N LEU A 108 -2.37 -8.41 5.58
CA LEU A 108 -2.44 -7.75 4.28
C LEU A 108 -1.50 -6.53 4.31
N GLN A 109 -0.85 -6.22 3.19
CA GLN A 109 -0.05 -5.00 3.07
C GLN A 109 -0.89 -3.89 2.45
N THR A 110 -0.76 -2.68 2.99
CA THR A 110 -1.22 -1.47 2.30
C THR A 110 -0.33 -1.08 1.13
N ASP A 111 -0.89 -0.33 0.20
CA ASP A 111 -0.13 0.34 -0.87
C ASP A 111 0.57 1.63 -0.39
N LEU A 112 1.04 2.43 -1.35
CA LEU A 112 1.70 3.71 -1.08
C LEU A 112 0.78 4.74 -0.43
N ASP A 113 -0.52 4.72 -0.74
CA ASP A 113 -1.55 5.65 -0.26
C ASP A 113 -2.26 5.15 1.02
N GLY A 114 -1.78 4.05 1.60
CA GLY A 114 -2.36 3.44 2.79
C GLY A 114 -3.67 2.70 2.52
N LEU A 115 -3.98 2.38 1.27
CA LEU A 115 -5.14 1.57 0.90
C LEU A 115 -4.81 0.08 0.97
N VAL A 116 -5.79 -0.72 1.37
CA VAL A 116 -5.74 -2.19 1.30
C VAL A 116 -7.11 -2.72 0.89
N ARG A 117 -7.13 -3.73 0.02
CA ARG A 117 -8.35 -4.45 -0.39
C ARG A 117 -8.40 -5.80 0.31
N LEU A 118 -9.34 -5.94 1.25
CA LEU A 118 -9.77 -7.25 1.73
C LEU A 118 -10.58 -7.92 0.62
N ASN A 119 -10.32 -9.20 0.33
CA ASN A 119 -11.20 -10.05 -0.46
C ASN A 119 -11.26 -11.43 0.18
N LEU A 120 -12.46 -11.87 0.55
CA LEU A 120 -12.68 -13.15 1.24
C LEU A 120 -12.64 -14.35 0.31
N LEU A 121 -12.65 -14.13 -1.00
CA LEU A 121 -12.50 -15.19 -2.01
C LEU A 121 -11.07 -15.33 -2.55
N ASN A 122 -10.07 -14.65 -1.96
CA ASN A 122 -8.67 -14.90 -2.28
C ASN A 122 -8.16 -16.16 -1.55
N ASP A 123 -7.17 -16.84 -2.12
CA ASP A 123 -6.59 -18.13 -1.66
C ASP A 123 -6.22 -18.23 -0.17
N GLY A 124 -5.94 -17.11 0.51
CA GLY A 124 -5.67 -17.08 1.95
C GLY A 124 -6.92 -17.15 2.84
N PHE A 125 -8.12 -17.02 2.29
CA PHE A 125 -9.40 -16.93 3.03
C PHE A 125 -10.40 -18.03 2.64
N ILE A 126 -10.19 -18.74 1.52
CA ILE A 126 -11.13 -19.77 1.03
C ILE A 126 -11.32 -20.96 1.98
N GLU A 127 -10.36 -21.23 2.85
CA GLU A 127 -10.43 -22.30 3.87
C GLU A 127 -11.21 -21.90 5.13
N LEU A 128 -11.76 -20.68 5.20
CA LEU A 128 -12.55 -20.23 6.36
C LEU A 128 -13.87 -21.00 6.48
N ASP A 129 -14.24 -21.31 7.73
CA ASP A 129 -15.59 -21.76 8.08
C ASP A 129 -16.58 -20.59 7.90
N TYR A 130 -17.10 -20.46 6.67
CA TYR A 130 -18.07 -19.42 6.33
C TYR A 130 -19.37 -19.54 7.11
N ASP A 131 -19.81 -20.74 7.51
CA ASP A 131 -21.02 -20.87 8.32
C ASP A 131 -20.89 -20.13 9.65
N ASN A 132 -19.69 -20.15 10.26
CA ASN A 132 -19.40 -19.49 11.52
C ASN A 132 -18.67 -18.13 11.40
N LEU A 133 -18.27 -17.70 10.20
CA LEU A 133 -17.63 -16.40 9.94
C LEU A 133 -18.60 -15.22 10.16
N ARG A 134 -18.73 -14.74 11.41
CA ARG A 134 -19.64 -13.63 11.76
C ARG A 134 -19.03 -12.25 11.63
N ALA A 135 -17.72 -12.14 11.78
CA ALA A 135 -16.99 -10.88 11.75
C ALA A 135 -15.53 -11.12 11.39
N ILE A 136 -14.89 -10.07 10.87
CA ILE A 136 -13.45 -10.00 10.62
C ILE A 136 -12.91 -8.78 11.35
N GLN A 137 -11.93 -9.00 12.22
CA GLN A 137 -11.23 -7.93 12.91
C GLN A 137 -10.02 -7.50 12.09
N LEU A 138 -9.93 -6.21 11.82
CA LEU A 138 -8.77 -5.56 11.24
C LEU A 138 -8.01 -4.84 12.34
N VAL A 139 -6.68 -4.96 12.35
CA VAL A 139 -5.81 -4.46 13.41
C VAL A 139 -4.58 -3.80 12.80
N VAL A 140 -4.24 -2.61 13.29
CA VAL A 140 -2.97 -1.94 12.99
C VAL A 140 -2.30 -1.48 14.27
N THR A 141 -0.99 -1.67 14.37
CA THR A 141 -0.20 -1.30 15.55
C THR A 141 1.02 -0.48 15.13
N ALA A 142 1.12 0.74 15.65
CA ALA A 142 2.17 1.69 15.35
C ALA A 142 3.40 1.50 16.25
N SER A 143 4.51 2.15 15.89
CA SER A 143 5.81 2.02 16.57
C SER A 143 5.78 2.36 18.07
N ALA A 144 4.94 3.30 18.49
CA ALA A 144 4.75 3.67 19.90
C ALA A 144 3.74 2.76 20.64
N GLY A 145 3.36 1.61 20.09
CA GLY A 145 2.35 0.70 20.65
C GLY A 145 0.90 1.18 20.47
N VAL A 146 0.69 2.29 19.76
CA VAL A 146 -0.63 2.84 19.44
C VAL A 146 -1.35 1.87 18.51
N ARG A 147 -2.48 1.32 18.96
CA ARG A 147 -3.27 0.33 18.25
C ARG A 147 -4.60 0.91 17.80
N SER A 148 -5.04 0.55 16.60
CA SER A 148 -6.41 0.76 16.14
C SER A 148 -6.97 -0.56 15.61
N GLU A 149 -8.25 -0.78 15.84
CA GLU A 149 -8.94 -1.98 15.42
C GLU A 149 -10.39 -1.69 15.05
N VAL A 150 -10.90 -2.44 14.07
CA VAL A 150 -12.28 -2.33 13.58
C VAL A 150 -12.81 -3.71 13.22
N ASN A 151 -14.08 -3.95 13.51
CA ASN A 151 -14.76 -5.20 13.19
C ASN A 151 -15.70 -4.99 12.01
N LEU A 152 -15.44 -5.71 10.91
CA LEU A 152 -16.35 -5.83 9.79
C LEU A 152 -17.33 -6.98 10.06
N LEU A 153 -18.64 -6.72 9.96
CA LEU A 153 -19.68 -7.71 10.21
C LEU A 153 -20.01 -8.46 8.91
N ILE A 154 -20.06 -9.80 8.98
CA ILE A 154 -20.36 -10.66 7.83
C ILE A 154 -21.80 -11.18 8.00
N PRO A 155 -22.77 -10.69 7.21
CA PRO A 155 -24.17 -11.09 7.31
C PRO A 155 -24.37 -12.54 6.85
N ARG A 156 -25.51 -13.15 7.19
CA ARG A 156 -25.80 -14.56 6.84
C ARG A 156 -25.88 -14.76 5.34
N GLU A 157 -26.41 -13.76 4.66
CA GLU A 157 -26.62 -13.70 3.22
C GLU A 157 -25.27 -13.73 2.50
N LEU A 158 -24.28 -12.97 2.96
CA LEU A 158 -22.92 -13.00 2.41
C LEU A 158 -22.21 -14.32 2.71
N ARG A 159 -22.36 -14.90 3.92
CA ARG A 159 -21.79 -16.21 4.25
C ARG A 159 -22.25 -17.31 3.28
N GLY A 160 -23.54 -17.35 2.96
CA GLY A 160 -24.09 -18.29 1.99
C GLY A 160 -23.49 -18.11 0.59
N LYS A 161 -23.37 -16.85 0.13
CA LYS A 161 -22.71 -16.52 -1.14
C LYS A 161 -21.24 -16.94 -1.17
N LEU A 162 -20.48 -16.69 -0.10
CA LEU A 162 -19.06 -17.06 -0.02
C LEU A 162 -18.86 -18.57 -0.10
N HIS A 163 -19.68 -19.35 0.61
CA HIS A 163 -19.63 -20.81 0.57
C HIS A 163 -19.94 -21.36 -0.83
N GLU A 164 -20.97 -20.84 -1.50
CA GLU A 164 -21.33 -21.24 -2.86
C GLU A 164 -20.28 -20.79 -3.90
N ALA A 165 -19.77 -19.57 -3.77
CA ALA A 165 -18.79 -19.00 -4.70
C ALA A 165 -17.44 -19.73 -4.68
N VAL A 166 -16.97 -20.20 -3.51
CA VAL A 166 -15.71 -20.98 -3.46
C VAL A 166 -15.83 -22.25 -4.30
N ALA A 167 -16.93 -23.00 -4.20
CA ALA A 167 -17.15 -24.18 -5.04
C ALA A 167 -17.15 -23.82 -6.54
N LEU A 168 -17.92 -22.80 -6.93
CA LEU A 168 -18.02 -22.37 -8.33
C LEU A 168 -16.67 -21.94 -8.94
N ILE A 169 -15.81 -21.26 -8.16
CA ILE A 169 -14.53 -20.72 -8.62
C ILE A 169 -13.40 -21.77 -8.57
N TYR A 170 -13.36 -22.60 -7.51
CA TYR A 170 -12.19 -23.42 -7.18
C TYR A 170 -12.38 -24.94 -7.33
N ASP A 171 -13.61 -25.47 -7.47
CA ASP A 171 -13.79 -26.90 -7.77
C ASP A 171 -13.23 -27.22 -9.16
N ASN A 172 -12.70 -28.45 -9.34
CA ASN A 172 -11.92 -28.84 -10.52
C ASN A 172 -12.63 -28.48 -11.85
N LEU A 173 -11.94 -27.71 -12.70
CA LEU A 173 -12.43 -27.31 -14.02
C LEU A 173 -12.04 -28.29 -15.13
N GLU A 174 -11.06 -29.19 -14.90
CA GLU A 174 -10.56 -30.14 -15.91
C GLU A 174 -11.53 -31.31 -16.17
N GLU A 175 -12.45 -31.58 -15.24
CA GLU A 175 -13.48 -32.61 -15.36
C GLU A 175 -14.81 -32.07 -15.90
N ASP A 176 -14.95 -30.74 -16.00
CA ASP A 176 -16.15 -30.04 -16.43
C ASP A 176 -16.20 -29.83 -17.95
N ASP A 177 -17.42 -29.70 -18.48
CA ASP A 177 -17.67 -29.27 -19.86
C ASP A 177 -17.95 -27.75 -19.96
N VAL A 178 -18.04 -27.26 -21.20
CA VAL A 178 -18.32 -25.83 -21.48
C VAL A 178 -19.65 -25.35 -20.93
N ASP A 179 -20.64 -26.24 -20.76
CA ASP A 179 -21.95 -25.91 -20.21
C ASP A 179 -21.85 -25.71 -18.69
N GLN A 180 -21.07 -26.54 -17.97
CA GLN A 180 -20.74 -26.32 -16.56
C GLN A 180 -19.94 -25.03 -16.33
N TRP A 181 -18.96 -24.74 -17.19
CA TRP A 181 -18.21 -23.48 -17.12
C TRP A 181 -19.13 -22.26 -17.29
N ALA A 182 -20.03 -22.29 -18.28
CA ALA A 182 -21.00 -21.22 -18.51
C ALA A 182 -22.00 -21.09 -17.35
N TYR A 183 -22.46 -22.21 -16.78
CA TYR A 183 -23.28 -22.24 -15.57
C TYR A 183 -22.56 -21.60 -14.38
N ARG A 184 -21.29 -21.94 -14.11
CA ARG A 184 -20.52 -21.36 -13.00
C ARG A 184 -20.41 -19.84 -13.11
N VAL A 185 -20.14 -19.32 -14.30
CA VAL A 185 -20.11 -17.87 -14.59
C VAL A 185 -21.48 -17.24 -14.32
N GLN A 186 -22.55 -17.74 -14.94
CA GLN A 186 -23.91 -17.24 -14.72
C GLN A 186 -24.28 -17.26 -13.22
N ARG A 187 -23.95 -18.34 -12.53
CA ARG A 187 -24.34 -18.55 -11.14
C ARG A 187 -23.68 -17.53 -10.20
N LEU A 188 -22.43 -17.15 -10.44
CA LEU A 188 -21.79 -16.04 -9.72
C LEU A 188 -22.53 -14.72 -9.97
N ALA A 189 -22.92 -14.41 -11.21
CA ALA A 189 -23.72 -13.23 -11.52
C ALA A 189 -25.10 -13.24 -10.80
N GLU A 190 -25.80 -14.38 -10.75
CA GLU A 190 -27.05 -14.55 -9.99
C GLU A 190 -26.88 -14.32 -8.49
N LEU A 191 -25.73 -14.71 -7.92
CA LEU A 191 -25.34 -14.40 -6.56
C LEU A 191 -25.00 -12.91 -6.35
N ASN A 192 -25.10 -12.06 -7.39
CA ASN A 192 -24.68 -10.66 -7.43
C ASN A 192 -23.17 -10.50 -7.15
N LEU A 193 -22.37 -11.47 -7.59
CA LEU A 193 -20.91 -11.51 -7.54
C LEU A 193 -20.36 -11.20 -8.94
N GLU A 194 -20.66 -10.00 -9.44
CA GLU A 194 -20.33 -9.58 -10.80
C GLU A 194 -18.81 -9.53 -11.04
N GLU A 195 -18.01 -9.14 -10.04
CA GLU A 195 -16.56 -9.07 -10.20
C GLU A 195 -15.96 -10.48 -10.36
N GLU A 196 -16.41 -11.41 -9.52
CA GLU A 196 -16.02 -12.81 -9.52
C GLU A 196 -16.48 -13.54 -10.80
N SER A 197 -17.73 -13.30 -11.23
CA SER A 197 -18.28 -13.79 -12.51
C SER A 197 -17.41 -13.38 -13.69
N ASN A 198 -17.09 -12.09 -13.77
CA ASN A 198 -16.24 -11.55 -14.84
C ASN A 198 -14.80 -12.08 -14.76
N GLN A 199 -14.25 -12.28 -13.55
CA GLN A 199 -12.92 -12.87 -13.38
C GLN A 199 -12.86 -14.33 -13.86
N LEU A 200 -13.86 -15.14 -13.50
CA LEU A 200 -13.98 -16.53 -13.95
C LEU A 200 -14.14 -16.60 -15.48
N GLU A 201 -15.02 -15.79 -16.07
CA GLU A 201 -15.21 -15.74 -17.52
C GLU A 201 -13.91 -15.38 -18.26
N ASN A 202 -13.22 -14.31 -17.84
CA ASN A 202 -11.97 -13.88 -18.47
C ASN A 202 -10.85 -14.94 -18.32
N MET A 203 -10.79 -15.64 -17.17
CA MET A 203 -9.86 -16.75 -16.97
C MET A 203 -10.14 -17.90 -17.94
N LEU A 204 -11.41 -18.30 -18.08
CA LEU A 204 -11.82 -19.37 -18.99
C LEU A 204 -11.54 -19.01 -20.46
N ILE A 205 -11.85 -17.78 -20.89
CA ILE A 205 -11.50 -17.28 -22.23
C ILE A 205 -9.98 -17.37 -22.47
N LEU A 206 -9.16 -17.00 -21.48
CA LEU A 206 -7.71 -17.07 -21.58
C LEU A 206 -7.20 -18.52 -21.69
N LEU A 207 -7.74 -19.42 -20.87
CA LEU A 207 -7.39 -20.85 -20.88
C LEU A 207 -7.77 -21.51 -22.23
N THR A 208 -8.92 -21.17 -22.81
CA THR A 208 -9.35 -21.73 -24.10
C THR A 208 -8.71 -21.06 -25.32
N THR A 209 -7.93 -19.99 -25.17
CA THR A 209 -7.32 -19.25 -26.32
C THR A 209 -6.42 -20.13 -27.21
N GLY A 210 -5.91 -21.26 -26.69
CA GLY A 210 -5.15 -22.24 -27.47
C GLY A 210 -5.98 -23.15 -28.38
N ASP A 211 -7.30 -23.23 -28.17
CA ASP A 211 -8.23 -24.06 -28.92
C ASP A 211 -9.45 -23.22 -29.38
N PRO A 212 -9.45 -22.73 -30.64
CA PRO A 212 -10.54 -21.90 -31.17
C PRO A 212 -11.89 -22.61 -31.25
N GLN A 213 -11.92 -23.95 -31.30
CA GLN A 213 -13.18 -24.70 -31.33
C GLN A 213 -13.80 -24.71 -29.94
N LEU A 214 -13.01 -25.09 -28.93
CA LEU A 214 -13.43 -25.09 -27.52
C LEU A 214 -13.82 -23.68 -27.05
N GLN A 215 -13.06 -22.65 -27.44
CA GLN A 215 -13.41 -21.26 -27.14
C GLN A 215 -14.73 -20.84 -27.79
N GLY A 216 -14.97 -21.24 -29.05
CA GLY A 216 -16.24 -20.97 -29.73
C GLY A 216 -17.44 -21.65 -29.07
N GLU A 217 -17.26 -22.90 -28.62
CA GLU A 217 -18.28 -23.65 -27.87
C GLU A 217 -18.59 -22.99 -26.52
N PHE A 218 -17.57 -22.57 -25.76
CA PHE A 218 -17.74 -21.84 -24.50
C PHE A 218 -18.46 -20.50 -24.65
N ILE A 219 -18.07 -19.67 -25.63
CA ILE A 219 -18.76 -18.40 -25.91
C ILE A 219 -20.22 -18.65 -26.29
N HIS A 220 -20.52 -19.70 -27.07
CA HIS A 220 -21.90 -20.04 -27.41
C HIS A 220 -22.70 -20.53 -26.18
N ALA A 221 -22.09 -21.30 -25.28
CA ALA A 221 -22.71 -21.71 -24.03
C ALA A 221 -23.05 -20.49 -23.15
N LEU A 222 -22.18 -19.48 -23.05
CA LEU A 222 -22.47 -18.21 -22.37
C LEU A 222 -23.67 -17.49 -23.00
N GLU A 223 -23.74 -17.36 -24.33
CA GLU A 223 -24.87 -16.72 -25.03
C GLU A 223 -26.22 -17.42 -24.82
N ILE A 224 -26.22 -18.73 -24.59
CA ILE A 224 -27.43 -19.51 -24.26
C ILE A 224 -27.86 -19.23 -22.83
N ASN A 225 -26.91 -19.33 -21.89
CA ASN A 225 -27.14 -19.16 -20.45
C ASN A 225 -27.49 -17.71 -20.05
N GLN A 226 -27.05 -16.71 -20.81
CA GLN A 226 -27.43 -15.30 -20.62
C GLN A 226 -28.87 -14.95 -21.08
N ARG A 227 -29.65 -15.89 -21.63
CA ARG A 227 -31.04 -15.62 -22.07
C ARG A 227 -32.04 -15.87 -20.94
N PRO A 228 -33.05 -14.99 -20.77
CA PRO A 228 -34.11 -15.12 -19.76
C PRO A 228 -35.18 -16.17 -20.11
#